data_AF-A0A1A8NZQ7-F1
#
_entry.id   AF-A0A1A8NZQ7-F1
#
_cell.length_a   1.000
_cell.length_b   1.000
_cell.length_c   1.000
_cell.angle_alpha   90.00
_cell.angle_beta   90.00
_cell.angle_gamma   90.00
#
_symmetry.space_group_name_H-M   'P 1'
#
loop_
_entity.id
_entity.type
_entity.pdbx_description
1 polymer ?
#
loop_
_entity_poly.entity_id
_entity_poly.type
_entity_poly.pdbx_seq_one_letter_code
_entity_poly.pdbx_strand_id
1 'polypeptide(L)'
;ELFQMGAAIYPDVALINHSCLPSVIVTYNGTSSEVRAVQNMKPGDEVLISYIDLLYPTEDRNKRLRESYYFTCDCNECITKSKDNAKVKVRKRSDPFEPQVISNMVRYGRNSIREFRALKSVKSPSELLEMCEQSLEEMGAVFDDSNVYMLHMM
;
A
#
# COMPACT_ATOMS: atom_id res chain seq x y z
N GLU A 1 9.79 -15.16 2.45
CA GLU A 1 9.39 -14.00 1.61
C GLU A 1 8.29 -14.42 0.65
N LEU A 2 7.35 -13.52 0.34
CA LEU A 2 6.37 -13.74 -0.73
C LEU A 2 7.04 -13.34 -2.06
N PHE A 3 7.28 -14.32 -2.92
CA PHE A 3 7.84 -14.07 -4.26
C PHE A 3 6.71 -14.03 -5.29
N GLN A 4 6.80 -13.08 -6.24
CA GLN A 4 5.91 -13.06 -7.38
C GLN A 4 6.21 -14.28 -8.27
N MET A 5 5.27 -15.23 -8.34
CA MET A 5 5.45 -16.46 -9.13
C MET A 5 5.10 -16.29 -10.61
N GLY A 6 4.21 -15.37 -10.96
CA GLY A 6 3.76 -15.16 -12.33
C GLY A 6 2.52 -14.29 -12.43
N ALA A 7 1.90 -14.30 -13.62
CA ALA A 7 0.62 -13.66 -13.91
C ALA A 7 -0.36 -14.70 -14.46
N ALA A 8 -1.65 -14.54 -14.14
CA ALA A 8 -2.73 -15.44 -14.57
C ALA A 8 -4.04 -14.64 -14.74
N ILE A 9 -4.99 -15.23 -15.47
CA ILE A 9 -6.31 -14.65 -15.73
C ILE A 9 -7.37 -15.55 -15.11
N TYR A 10 -8.17 -15.00 -14.20
CA TYR A 10 -9.29 -15.68 -13.54
C TYR A 10 -10.58 -14.88 -13.78
N PRO A 11 -11.33 -15.14 -14.87
CA PRO A 11 -12.48 -14.32 -15.26
C PRO A 11 -13.54 -14.18 -14.16
N ASP A 12 -13.85 -15.28 -13.47
CA ASP A 12 -14.87 -15.27 -12.41
C ASP A 12 -14.43 -14.43 -11.19
N VAL A 13 -13.13 -14.43 -10.86
CA VAL A 13 -12.56 -13.59 -9.79
C VAL A 13 -12.50 -12.13 -10.24
N ALA A 14 -12.28 -11.86 -11.52
CA ALA A 14 -12.21 -10.51 -12.08
C ALA A 14 -13.57 -9.78 -12.08
N LEU A 15 -14.68 -10.50 -11.86
CA LEU A 15 -16.01 -9.90 -11.63
C LEU A 15 -16.13 -9.22 -10.26
N ILE A 16 -15.27 -9.56 -9.30
CA ILE A 16 -15.39 -9.12 -7.91
C ILE A 16 -14.86 -7.69 -7.76
N ASN A 17 -15.72 -6.76 -7.36
CA ASN A 17 -15.37 -5.34 -7.20
C ASN A 17 -14.37 -5.07 -6.07
N HIS A 18 -13.83 -3.85 -6.08
CA HIS A 18 -12.87 -3.39 -5.08
C HIS A 18 -13.52 -2.78 -3.82
N SER A 19 -12.94 -3.06 -2.66
CA SER A 19 -13.07 -2.24 -1.45
C SER A 19 -11.75 -2.16 -0.69
N CYS A 20 -11.48 -1.01 -0.05
CA CYS A 20 -10.39 -0.90 0.94
C CYS A 20 -10.72 -1.60 2.27
N LEU A 21 -11.96 -2.09 2.42
CA LEU A 21 -12.44 -2.96 3.49
C LEU A 21 -13.01 -4.24 2.85
N PRO A 22 -12.16 -5.11 2.29
CA PRO A 22 -12.62 -6.24 1.49
C PRO A 22 -13.36 -7.27 2.34
N SER A 23 -14.46 -7.83 1.82
CA SER A 23 -15.23 -8.89 2.48
C SER A 23 -14.60 -10.26 2.27
N VAL A 24 -13.79 -10.44 1.22
CA VAL A 24 -13.09 -11.68 0.90
C VAL A 24 -11.62 -11.44 0.53
N ILE A 25 -10.82 -12.50 0.62
CA ILE A 25 -9.44 -12.55 0.12
C ILE A 25 -9.31 -13.61 -0.97
N VAL A 26 -8.44 -13.34 -1.95
CA VAL A 26 -8.07 -14.31 -3.00
C VAL A 26 -6.75 -14.96 -2.61
N THR A 27 -6.73 -16.28 -2.54
CA THR A 27 -5.53 -17.10 -2.36
C THR A 27 -5.34 -18.03 -3.55
N TYR A 28 -4.14 -18.59 -3.71
CA TYR A 28 -3.82 -19.46 -4.84
C TYR A 28 -3.23 -20.78 -4.35
N ASN A 29 -3.78 -21.90 -4.81
CA ASN A 29 -3.25 -23.24 -4.62
C ASN A 29 -2.81 -23.79 -5.99
N GLY A 30 -1.51 -23.68 -6.28
CA GLY A 30 -1.01 -23.86 -7.64
C GLY A 30 -1.62 -22.83 -8.59
N THR A 31 -2.34 -23.30 -9.61
CA THR A 31 -3.05 -22.46 -10.59
C THR A 31 -4.55 -22.32 -10.29
N SER A 32 -5.01 -22.79 -9.12
CA SER A 32 -6.40 -22.66 -8.70
C SER A 32 -6.56 -21.44 -7.80
N SER A 33 -7.48 -20.54 -8.14
CA SER A 33 -7.86 -19.42 -7.29
C SER A 33 -8.92 -19.84 -6.27
N GLU A 34 -8.73 -19.46 -5.01
CA GLU A 34 -9.69 -19.65 -3.92
C GLU A 34 -10.12 -18.30 -3.38
N VAL A 35 -11.43 -18.08 -3.24
CA VAL A 35 -12.01 -16.87 -2.67
C VAL A 35 -12.60 -17.22 -1.30
N ARG A 36 -12.08 -16.59 -0.24
CA ARG A 36 -12.44 -16.92 1.16
C ARG A 36 -12.91 -15.67 1.89
N ALA A 37 -14.04 -15.78 2.59
CA ALA A 37 -14.55 -14.68 3.42
C ALA A 37 -13.58 -14.35 4.57
N VAL A 38 -13.34 -13.05 4.77
CA VAL A 38 -12.56 -12.51 5.89
C VAL A 38 -13.41 -11.67 6.84
N GLN A 39 -14.71 -11.57 6.54
CA GLN A 39 -15.74 -10.93 7.34
C GLN A 39 -17.00 -11.80 7.34
N ASN A 40 -17.88 -11.59 8.33
CA ASN A 40 -19.20 -12.21 8.30
C ASN A 40 -20.02 -11.59 7.17
N MET A 41 -20.70 -12.44 6.38
CA MET A 41 -21.50 -12.02 5.24
C MET A 41 -22.91 -12.61 5.32
N LYS A 42 -23.89 -11.85 4.85
CA LYS A 42 -25.30 -12.24 4.74
C LYS A 42 -25.69 -12.37 3.26
N PRO A 43 -26.77 -13.11 2.95
CA PRO A 43 -27.33 -13.12 1.60
C PRO A 43 -27.65 -11.69 1.14
N GLY A 44 -27.14 -11.32 -0.03
CA GLY A 44 -27.29 -9.98 -0.61
C GLY A 44 -26.11 -9.03 -0.38
N ASP A 45 -25.16 -9.36 0.52
CA ASP A 45 -23.94 -8.57 0.68
C ASP A 45 -23.04 -8.71 -0.56
N GLU A 46 -22.45 -7.60 -0.99
CA GLU A 46 -21.50 -7.60 -2.11
C GLU A 46 -20.17 -8.29 -1.72
N VAL A 47 -19.67 -9.12 -2.63
CA VAL A 47 -18.35 -9.73 -2.52
C VAL A 47 -17.32 -8.73 -3.02
N LEU A 48 -16.34 -8.39 -2.18
CA LEU A 48 -15.40 -7.30 -2.42
C LEU A 48 -13.97 -7.74 -2.08
N ILE A 49 -13.01 -7.48 -2.98
CA ILE A 49 -11.58 -7.75 -2.79
C ILE A 49 -10.76 -6.45 -2.76
N SER A 50 -9.51 -6.53 -2.31
CA SER A 50 -8.57 -5.42 -2.50
C SER A 50 -7.76 -5.62 -3.77
N TYR A 51 -7.75 -4.60 -4.64
CA TYR A 51 -6.93 -4.59 -5.86
C TYR A 51 -5.51 -4.06 -5.62
N ILE A 52 -5.29 -3.48 -4.43
CA ILE A 52 -4.10 -2.71 -4.08
C ILE A 52 -3.64 -3.04 -2.67
N ASP A 53 -2.44 -2.58 -2.34
CA ASP A 53 -1.92 -2.62 -0.97
C ASP A 53 -2.70 -1.63 -0.08
N LEU A 54 -3.26 -2.15 1.02
CA LEU A 54 -4.09 -1.39 1.97
C LEU A 54 -3.26 -0.61 2.99
N LEU A 55 -1.93 -0.79 3.03
CA LEU A 55 -1.05 -0.10 3.98
C LEU A 55 -1.01 1.42 3.73
N TYR A 56 -1.15 1.84 2.48
CA TYR A 56 -1.09 3.25 2.07
C TYR A 56 -2.28 4.11 2.55
N PRO A 57 -2.09 5.44 2.73
CA PRO A 57 -3.16 6.38 3.07
C PRO A 57 -4.16 6.53 1.92
N THR A 58 -5.32 7.13 2.20
CA THR A 58 -6.46 7.17 1.27
C THR A 58 -6.15 7.88 -0.05
N GLU A 59 -5.33 8.93 -0.01
CA GLU A 59 -4.91 9.64 -1.21
C GLU A 59 -4.12 8.72 -2.16
N ASP A 60 -3.13 8.00 -1.63
CA ASP A 60 -2.27 7.09 -2.39
C ASP A 60 -3.04 5.90 -2.96
N ARG A 61 -3.93 5.32 -2.14
CA ARG A 61 -4.81 4.23 -2.57
C ARG A 61 -5.64 4.67 -3.78
N ASN A 62 -6.33 5.80 -3.67
CA ASN A 62 -7.18 6.30 -4.75
C ASN A 62 -6.38 6.79 -5.96
N LYS A 63 -5.16 7.32 -5.78
CA LYS A 63 -4.27 7.63 -6.89
C LYS A 63 -3.97 6.37 -7.70
N ARG A 64 -3.57 5.28 -7.03
CA ARG A 64 -3.27 4.00 -7.69
C ARG A 64 -4.50 3.39 -8.37
N LEU A 65 -5.68 3.48 -7.74
CA LEU A 65 -6.93 3.01 -8.33
C LEU A 65 -7.30 3.80 -9.59
N ARG A 66 -7.15 5.13 -9.60
CA ARG A 66 -7.38 5.94 -10.80
C ARG A 66 -6.39 5.64 -11.91
N GLU A 67 -5.11 5.48 -11.58
CA GLU A 67 -4.05 5.22 -12.58
C GLU A 67 -4.15 3.84 -13.21
N SER A 68 -4.53 2.80 -12.44
CA SER A 68 -4.51 1.40 -12.91
C SER A 68 -5.90 0.85 -13.28
N TYR A 69 -6.96 1.36 -12.65
CA TYR A 69 -8.32 0.82 -12.76
C TYR A 69 -9.38 1.87 -13.12
N TYR A 70 -8.99 3.15 -13.29
CA TYR A 70 -9.83 4.23 -13.79
C TYR A 70 -11.07 4.57 -12.94
N PHE A 71 -11.05 4.28 -11.63
CA PHE A 71 -12.10 4.68 -10.70
C PHE A 71 -11.56 5.27 -9.39
N THR A 72 -12.43 5.94 -8.63
CA THR A 72 -12.17 6.39 -7.25
C THR A 72 -13.04 5.57 -6.31
N CYS A 73 -12.45 4.99 -5.27
CA CYS A 73 -13.15 4.19 -4.29
C CYS A 73 -13.82 5.08 -3.24
N ASP A 74 -15.09 4.82 -2.98
CA ASP A 74 -15.96 5.50 -2.03
C ASP A 74 -16.36 4.63 -0.83
N CYS A 75 -15.63 3.53 -0.57
CA CYS A 75 -15.89 2.69 0.60
C CYS A 75 -15.71 3.47 1.91
N ASN A 76 -16.25 2.94 3.02
CA ASN A 76 -16.25 3.61 4.32
C ASN A 76 -14.84 4.03 4.81
N GLU A 77 -13.80 3.23 4.53
CA GLU A 77 -12.42 3.61 4.87
C GLU A 77 -11.93 4.84 4.07
N CYS A 78 -12.32 4.95 2.80
CA CYS A 78 -11.98 6.10 1.95
C CYS A 78 -12.77 7.37 2.33
N ILE A 79 -14.03 7.22 2.75
CA ILE A 79 -14.86 8.33 3.22
C ILE A 79 -14.34 8.86 4.55
N THR A 80 -14.15 7.98 5.53
CA THR A 80 -13.80 8.37 6.90
C THR A 80 -12.33 8.73 7.06
N LYS A 81 -11.44 8.17 6.22
CA LYS A 81 -9.97 8.30 6.31
C LYS A 81 -9.43 7.97 7.70
N SER A 82 -10.13 7.09 8.43
CA SER A 82 -9.94 6.90 9.88
C SER A 82 -8.52 6.44 10.25
N LYS A 83 -7.84 5.71 9.36
CA LYS A 83 -6.48 5.19 9.59
C LYS A 83 -5.36 6.04 8.98
N ASP A 84 -5.67 7.11 8.25
CA ASP A 84 -4.64 7.86 7.53
C ASP A 84 -3.61 8.46 8.49
N ASN A 85 -4.05 9.07 9.60
CA ASN A 85 -3.14 9.64 10.61
C ASN A 85 -2.19 8.61 11.23
N ALA A 86 -2.63 7.36 11.39
CA ALA A 86 -1.76 6.29 11.89
C ALA A 86 -0.73 5.87 10.83
N LYS A 87 -1.09 5.90 9.55
CA LYS A 87 -0.23 5.50 8.42
C LYS A 87 0.86 6.51 8.10
N VAL A 88 0.59 7.81 8.25
CA VAL A 88 1.55 8.90 7.95
C VAL A 88 2.13 9.53 9.22
N LYS A 89 2.30 8.72 10.27
CA LYS A 89 2.76 9.19 11.58
C LYS A 89 4.16 9.81 11.49
N VAL A 90 4.31 10.98 12.10
CA VAL A 90 5.59 11.71 12.22
C VAL A 90 6.19 11.49 13.61
N ARG A 91 7.52 11.63 13.74
CA ARG A 91 8.18 11.60 15.04
C ARG A 91 7.67 12.71 15.95
N LYS A 92 7.58 12.42 17.24
CA LYS A 92 7.27 13.43 18.26
C LYS A 92 8.52 14.27 18.52
N ARG A 93 8.38 15.59 18.44
CA ARG A 93 9.38 16.60 18.82
C ARG A 93 8.71 17.66 19.69
N SER A 94 9.52 18.43 20.41
CA SER A 94 9.05 19.58 21.20
C SER A 94 8.36 20.61 20.30
N ASP A 95 8.98 20.90 19.16
CA ASP A 95 8.43 21.78 18.13
C ASP A 95 7.86 20.92 16.97
N PRO A 96 6.59 21.13 16.57
CA PRO A 96 6.01 20.42 15.44
C PRO A 96 6.74 20.70 14.12
N PHE A 97 6.79 19.71 13.24
CA PHE A 97 7.30 19.91 11.89
C PHE A 97 6.39 20.81 11.07
N GLU A 98 6.99 21.70 10.29
CA GLU A 98 6.27 22.50 9.31
C GLU A 98 5.58 21.61 8.25
N PRO A 99 4.34 21.91 7.82
CA PRO A 99 3.61 21.11 6.85
C PRO A 99 4.39 20.86 5.54
N GLN A 100 5.20 21.84 5.11
CA GLN A 100 6.02 21.71 3.91
C GLN A 100 7.13 20.66 4.06
N VAL A 101 7.71 20.51 5.26
CA VAL A 101 8.73 19.50 5.54
C VAL A 101 8.11 18.10 5.44
N ILE A 102 6.92 17.92 6.02
CA ILE A 102 6.17 16.66 5.94
C ILE A 102 5.83 16.33 4.48
N SER A 103 5.28 17.29 3.74
CA SER A 103 4.91 17.11 2.32
C SER A 103 6.11 16.76 1.44
N ASN A 104 7.25 17.44 1.64
CA ASN A 104 8.49 17.14 0.95
C ASN A 104 8.99 15.73 1.26
N MET A 105 8.90 15.30 2.52
CA MET A 105 9.34 13.97 2.93
C MET A 105 8.40 12.87 2.40
N VAL A 106 7.10 13.13 2.33
CA VAL A 106 6.14 12.23 1.67
C VAL A 106 6.49 12.06 0.18
N ARG A 107 6.82 13.16 -0.50
CA ARG A 107 7.27 13.11 -1.89
C ARG A 107 8.58 12.33 -2.05
N TYR A 108 9.53 12.53 -1.12
CA TYR A 108 10.79 11.77 -1.08
C TYR A 108 10.50 10.27 -0.93
N GLY A 109 9.74 9.85 0.10
CA GLY A 109 9.40 8.45 0.33
C GLY A 109 8.67 7.79 -0.85
N ARG A 110 7.71 8.49 -1.47
CA ARG A 110 7.04 8.01 -2.69
C ARG A 110 8.04 7.78 -3.84
N ASN A 111 9.01 8.67 -4.02
CA ASN A 111 10.03 8.55 -5.06
C ASN A 111 11.01 7.41 -4.76
N SER A 112 11.51 7.30 -3.52
CA SER A 112 12.44 6.24 -3.11
C SER A 112 11.85 4.85 -3.31
N ILE A 113 10.59 4.64 -2.90
CA ILE A 113 9.90 3.36 -3.11
C ILE A 113 9.73 3.05 -4.60
N ARG A 114 9.39 4.04 -5.42
CA ARG A 114 9.24 3.86 -6.87
C ARG A 114 10.58 3.50 -7.51
N GLU A 115 11.65 4.19 -7.14
CA GLU A 115 12.99 3.96 -7.65
C GLU A 115 13.52 2.58 -7.23
N PHE A 116 13.36 2.20 -5.96
CA PHE A 116 13.70 0.88 -5.46
C PHE A 116 13.00 -0.23 -6.27
N ARG A 117 11.69 -0.09 -6.51
CA ARG A 117 10.92 -1.07 -7.30
C ARG A 117 11.41 -1.18 -8.74
N ALA A 118 11.81 -0.07 -9.36
CA ALA A 118 12.34 -0.05 -10.72
C ALA A 118 13.73 -0.71 -10.83
N LEU A 119 14.54 -0.63 -9.76
CA LEU A 119 15.91 -1.11 -9.75
C LEU A 119 16.06 -2.52 -9.17
N LYS A 120 15.02 -3.08 -8.54
CA LYS A 120 15.04 -4.40 -7.87
C LYS A 120 15.51 -5.55 -8.78
N SER A 121 15.23 -5.48 -10.08
CA SER A 121 15.64 -6.51 -11.05
C SER A 121 17.00 -6.26 -11.71
N VAL A 122 17.63 -5.10 -11.45
CA VAL A 122 18.85 -4.65 -12.14
C VAL A 122 20.04 -4.52 -11.19
N LYS A 123 19.82 -4.05 -9.96
CA LYS A 123 20.86 -3.80 -8.98
C LYS A 123 21.15 -5.02 -8.11
N SER A 124 22.38 -5.09 -7.60
CA SER A 124 22.78 -6.11 -6.63
C SER A 124 22.09 -5.92 -5.27
N PRO A 125 21.97 -6.98 -4.45
CA PRO A 125 21.42 -6.86 -3.10
C PRO A 125 22.12 -5.81 -2.24
N SER A 126 23.44 -5.65 -2.36
CA SER A 126 24.21 -4.66 -1.61
C SER A 126 23.86 -3.22 -1.99
N GLU A 127 23.72 -2.93 -3.29
CA GLU A 127 23.31 -1.60 -3.74
C GLU A 127 21.86 -1.28 -3.36
N LEU A 128 20.98 -2.29 -3.39
CA LEU A 128 19.59 -2.13 -2.92
C LEU A 128 19.52 -1.89 -1.42
N LEU A 129 20.37 -2.56 -0.64
CA LEU A 129 20.49 -2.36 0.80
C LEU A 129 20.94 -0.93 1.12
N GLU A 130 22.00 -0.44 0.47
CA GLU A 130 22.50 0.93 0.64
C GLU A 130 21.41 1.97 0.35
N MET A 131 20.62 1.75 -0.71
CA MET A 131 19.47 2.61 -1.02
C MET A 131 18.41 2.61 0.09
N CYS A 132 18.12 1.44 0.67
CA CYS A 132 17.18 1.33 1.79
C CYS A 132 17.72 2.06 3.02
N GLU A 133 18.97 1.81 3.40
CA GLU A 133 19.63 2.43 4.56
C GLU A 133 19.62 3.96 4.45
N GLN A 134 20.02 4.49 3.29
CA GLN A 134 19.99 5.94 3.05
C GLN A 134 18.57 6.52 3.12
N SER A 135 17.58 5.82 2.55
CA SER A 135 16.19 6.28 2.57
C SER A 135 15.59 6.23 3.97
N LEU A 136 15.93 5.20 4.75
CA LEU A 136 15.49 5.05 6.14
C LEU A 136 16.11 6.11 7.05
N GLU A 137 17.38 6.47 6.84
CA GLU A 137 18.04 7.55 7.57
C GLU A 137 17.36 8.91 7.30
N GLU A 138 17.19 9.26 6.02
CA GLU A 138 16.60 10.53 5.59
C GLU A 138 15.13 10.66 6.06
N MET A 139 14.31 9.64 5.79
CA MET A 139 12.91 9.63 6.24
C MET A 139 12.81 9.56 7.76
N GLY A 140 13.71 8.81 8.41
CA GLY A 140 13.78 8.66 9.86
C GLY A 140 13.98 9.98 10.60
N ALA A 141 14.51 11.02 9.95
CA ALA A 141 14.59 12.35 10.53
C ALA A 141 13.21 12.96 10.83
N VAL A 142 12.16 12.58 10.08
CA VAL A 142 10.81 13.16 10.15
C VAL A 142 9.75 12.13 10.56
N PHE A 143 9.80 10.94 9.99
CA PHE A 143 8.79 9.90 10.15
C PHE A 143 9.07 8.97 11.34
N ASP A 144 7.99 8.61 12.02
CA ASP A 144 8.01 7.54 13.03
C ASP A 144 8.24 6.19 12.34
N ASP A 145 8.85 5.22 13.02
CA ASP A 145 9.20 3.93 12.41
C ASP A 145 7.96 3.14 11.96
N SER A 146 6.76 3.47 12.49
CA SER A 146 5.48 2.91 12.04
C SER A 146 4.86 3.60 10.82
N ASN A 147 5.51 4.63 10.27
CA ASN A 147 5.05 5.30 9.07
C ASN A 147 5.13 4.37 7.85
N VAL A 148 4.10 4.38 7.00
CA VAL A 148 4.01 3.51 5.82
C VAL A 148 5.22 3.61 4.90
N TYR A 149 5.80 4.79 4.70
CA TYR A 149 6.93 4.96 3.80
C TYR A 149 8.21 4.35 4.40
N MET A 150 8.35 4.39 5.73
CA MET A 150 9.43 3.68 6.45
C MET A 150 9.26 2.17 6.28
N LEU A 151 8.06 1.64 6.53
CA LEU A 151 7.77 0.21 6.47
C LEU A 151 8.01 -0.42 5.09
N HIS A 152 7.99 0.37 4.01
CA HIS A 152 8.31 -0.12 2.66
C HIS A 152 9.80 -0.18 2.35
N MET A 153 10.65 0.46 3.16
CA MET A 153 12.10 0.47 3.00
C MET A 153 12.84 -0.36 4.06
N MET A 154 12.12 -0.82 5.10
CA MET A 154 12.59 -1.81 6.08
C MET A 154 12.53 -3.23 5.52
#